data_AF-A0A6J1MVW4-F1
#
_entry.id   AF-A0A6J1MVW4-F1
#
_cell.length_a   1.000
_cell.length_b   1.000
_cell.length_c   1.000
_cell.angle_alpha   90.00
_cell.angle_beta   90.00
_cell.angle_gamma   90.00
#
_symmetry.space_group_name_H-M   'P 1'
#
loop_
_entity.id
_entity.type
_entity.pdbx_description
1 polymer ?
#
loop_
_entity_poly.entity_id
_entity_poly.type
_entity_poly.pdbx_seq_one_letter_code
_entity_poly.pdbx_strand_id
1 'polypeptide(L)'
;MLQNGPSHIVPSYGENFCKGNKELRSNFNHHLSAGYHVYIKKRLQAFSEIKVTLDSGGTVLLQNYSRFSATKDTINNIFTFIIVKDVDEVKFTVQGRHAPNHPPYIISLKIDGVENCKEPDRTYFQKFTIGVVKLYENAPDKFCGRRRINHRYTELIVSGSATKAGEYPYHAAILRLQKFTMKYVCGGTLISKYTVLTAGHCVSANGVQLNPNLFSVSLGKYTLVARDVALQEKEVYEVILHDGFDYRTLDNDIALLKLSSEAIFNNYVQPACIWFNGLYDHIGAYDIKGTVVGWGFDNTDSLSSQLKSAVMPLVTEITCIRFDPIFYSNVLNGKRFCAGTQNGTAACNGDSGGAFAIFVQDDPNTNYKGIDYIDGAWYVRGIVSVSLARHDASICNPDAYTIFTDVALYRDWILDNMN
;
A
#
# COMPACT_ATOMS: atom_id res chain seq x y z
N MET A 1 0.78 -44.82 -25.66
CA MET A 1 1.40 -43.71 -26.41
C MET A 1 1.34 -42.48 -25.53
N LEU A 2 2.50 -41.99 -25.11
CA LEU A 2 2.69 -40.75 -24.36
C LEU A 2 2.60 -39.57 -25.32
N GLN A 3 1.81 -38.54 -25.00
CA GLN A 3 2.06 -37.19 -25.48
C GLN A 3 1.93 -36.21 -24.31
N ASN A 4 3.04 -35.52 -24.07
CA ASN A 4 3.28 -34.54 -23.02
C ASN A 4 2.47 -33.26 -23.27
N GLY A 5 1.70 -32.80 -22.27
CA GLY A 5 1.16 -31.45 -22.19
C GLY A 5 2.16 -30.49 -21.50
N PRO A 6 2.09 -29.17 -21.77
CA PRO A 6 3.16 -28.23 -21.45
C PRO A 6 3.31 -28.04 -19.94
N SER A 7 4.55 -28.20 -19.48
CA SER A 7 5.03 -27.95 -18.13
C SER A 7 4.62 -26.56 -17.63
N HIS A 8 4.09 -26.52 -16.40
CA HIS A 8 3.94 -25.31 -15.60
C HIS A 8 5.22 -24.45 -15.65
N ILE A 9 5.10 -23.21 -16.14
CA ILE A 9 6.14 -22.22 -16.01
C ILE A 9 6.13 -21.72 -14.55
N VAL A 10 6.82 -22.45 -13.68
CA VAL A 10 7.46 -21.86 -12.51
C VAL A 10 8.46 -20.83 -13.07
N PRO A 11 8.60 -19.60 -12.53
CA PRO A 11 9.69 -18.72 -12.93
C PRO A 11 11.02 -19.29 -12.40
N SER A 12 11.50 -20.31 -13.10
CA SER A 12 12.87 -20.78 -13.06
C SER A 12 13.66 -19.80 -13.90
N TYR A 13 14.23 -18.75 -13.29
CA TYR A 13 15.51 -18.11 -13.63
C TYR A 13 15.65 -16.89 -12.69
N GLY A 14 16.67 -16.89 -11.83
CA GLY A 14 16.92 -15.78 -10.90
C GLY A 14 17.05 -14.42 -11.61
N GLU A 15 16.77 -13.34 -10.89
CA GLU A 15 16.87 -11.99 -11.42
C GLU A 15 18.33 -11.60 -11.63
N ASN A 16 18.59 -10.73 -12.61
CA ASN A 16 19.93 -10.18 -12.80
C ASN A 16 20.09 -8.94 -11.92
N PHE A 17 21.01 -8.99 -10.95
CA PHE A 17 21.30 -7.88 -10.05
C PHE A 17 22.46 -6.98 -10.51
N CYS A 18 23.12 -7.32 -11.63
CA CYS A 18 24.20 -6.54 -12.23
C CYS A 18 23.92 -6.31 -13.71
N LYS A 19 23.58 -5.07 -14.08
CA LYS A 19 23.26 -4.74 -15.48
C LYS A 19 24.41 -5.14 -16.40
N GLY A 20 24.06 -5.83 -17.49
CA GLY A 20 25.02 -6.30 -18.49
C GLY A 20 25.71 -7.64 -18.18
N ASN A 21 25.64 -8.18 -16.95
CA ASN A 21 26.25 -9.47 -16.62
C ASN A 21 25.21 -10.58 -16.41
N LYS A 22 25.00 -11.43 -17.43
CA LYS A 22 23.98 -12.49 -17.40
C LYS A 22 24.35 -13.69 -16.50
N GLU A 23 25.61 -13.80 -16.09
CA GLU A 23 26.12 -14.89 -15.24
C GLU A 23 25.79 -14.68 -13.76
N LEU A 24 25.55 -13.44 -13.35
CA LEU A 24 25.21 -13.07 -11.99
C LEU A 24 23.70 -13.06 -11.79
N ARG A 25 23.21 -13.95 -10.92
CA ARG A 25 21.78 -14.12 -10.65
C ARG A 25 21.47 -14.10 -9.17
N SER A 26 20.28 -13.64 -8.81
CA SER A 26 19.81 -13.61 -7.43
C SER A 26 18.39 -14.17 -7.34
N ASN A 27 18.04 -14.70 -6.17
CA ASN A 27 16.69 -15.14 -5.87
C ASN A 27 16.36 -14.76 -4.43
N PHE A 28 15.35 -13.92 -4.25
CA PHE A 28 14.88 -13.51 -2.94
C PHE A 28 14.29 -14.71 -2.20
N ASN A 29 14.51 -14.78 -0.88
CA ASN A 29 13.98 -15.86 -0.06
C ASN A 29 13.14 -15.29 1.08
N HIS A 30 11.82 -15.39 0.94
CA HIS A 30 10.84 -14.91 1.92
C HIS A 30 10.93 -15.59 3.29
N HIS A 31 11.62 -16.72 3.41
CA HIS A 31 11.86 -17.40 4.68
C HIS A 31 13.11 -16.90 5.42
N LEU A 32 13.91 -16.02 4.81
CA LEU A 32 15.07 -15.40 5.42
C LEU A 32 14.74 -13.94 5.80
N SER A 33 15.07 -13.52 7.03
CA SER A 33 14.94 -12.12 7.46
C SER A 33 15.77 -11.20 6.56
N ALA A 34 15.15 -10.53 5.58
CA ALA A 34 15.83 -9.73 4.55
C ALA A 34 16.98 -10.48 3.83
N GLY A 35 16.77 -11.75 3.47
CA GLY A 35 17.82 -12.59 2.88
C GLY A 35 17.53 -13.08 1.47
N TYR A 36 18.59 -13.32 0.71
CA TYR A 36 18.49 -13.78 -0.68
C TYR A 36 19.66 -14.68 -1.05
N HIS A 37 19.43 -15.52 -2.06
CA HIS A 37 20.47 -16.36 -2.65
C HIS A 37 21.09 -15.67 -3.85
N VAL A 38 22.40 -15.81 -4.00
CA VAL A 38 23.17 -15.36 -5.14
C VAL A 38 23.79 -16.57 -5.82
N TYR A 39 23.77 -16.54 -7.15
CA TYR A 39 24.30 -17.56 -8.03
C TYR A 39 25.25 -16.91 -9.02
N ILE A 40 26.47 -17.43 -9.11
CA ILE A 40 27.45 -17.09 -10.13
C ILE A 40 27.50 -18.28 -11.09
N LYS A 41 26.87 -18.14 -12.26
CA LYS A 41 26.85 -19.17 -13.31
C LYS A 41 28.08 -19.06 -14.19
N LYS A 42 29.24 -19.31 -13.59
CA LYS A 42 30.54 -19.27 -14.23
C LYS A 42 31.38 -20.40 -13.67
N ARG A 43 32.01 -21.17 -14.56
CA ARG A 43 33.00 -22.16 -14.15
C ARG A 43 34.22 -21.43 -13.59
N LEU A 44 34.60 -21.75 -12.36
CA LEU A 44 35.74 -21.18 -11.65
C LEU A 44 36.68 -22.30 -11.22
N GLN A 45 37.98 -22.05 -11.37
CA GLN A 45 39.02 -23.02 -11.04
C GLN A 45 39.33 -22.98 -9.54
N ALA A 46 39.95 -24.05 -9.04
CA ALA A 46 40.57 -24.02 -7.73
C ALA A 46 41.48 -22.78 -7.58
N PHE A 47 41.46 -22.19 -6.39
CA PHE A 47 42.15 -20.96 -5.97
C PHE A 47 41.62 -19.64 -6.54
N SER A 48 40.51 -19.65 -7.29
CA SER A 48 39.87 -18.39 -7.69
C SER A 48 39.39 -17.61 -6.45
N GLU A 49 39.61 -16.29 -6.44
CA GLU A 49 39.15 -15.38 -5.39
C GLU A 49 37.84 -14.70 -5.80
N ILE A 50 36.83 -14.78 -4.94
CA ILE A 50 35.59 -14.01 -5.07
C ILE A 50 35.53 -13.00 -3.93
N LYS A 51 35.39 -11.71 -4.27
CA LYS A 51 35.24 -10.62 -3.30
C LYS A 51 33.90 -9.92 -3.50
N VAL A 52 33.08 -9.91 -2.45
CA VAL A 52 31.74 -9.31 -2.44
C VAL A 52 31.74 -8.14 -1.47
N THR A 53 31.26 -6.98 -1.92
CA THR A 53 31.08 -5.79 -1.10
C THR A 53 29.59 -5.45 -1.01
N LEU A 54 29.11 -5.26 0.22
CA LEU A 54 27.73 -4.85 0.50
C LEU A 54 27.67 -3.35 0.82
N ASP A 55 26.55 -2.71 0.50
CA ASP A 55 26.30 -1.30 0.84
C ASP A 55 26.06 -1.03 2.33
N SER A 56 25.60 -2.05 3.06
CA SER A 56 25.19 -1.96 4.46
C SER A 56 25.51 -3.24 5.22
N GLY A 57 25.30 -3.21 6.55
CA GLY A 57 25.71 -4.27 7.45
C GLY A 57 24.97 -5.60 7.23
N GLY A 58 25.72 -6.65 6.88
CA GLY A 58 25.15 -7.98 6.63
C GLY A 58 26.06 -9.17 6.98
N THR A 59 25.64 -10.33 6.51
CA THR A 59 26.39 -11.58 6.48
C THR A 59 26.28 -12.22 5.09
N VAL A 60 27.34 -12.91 4.68
CA VAL A 60 27.35 -13.78 3.51
C VAL A 60 27.64 -15.20 3.97
N LEU A 61 26.72 -16.13 3.69
CA LEU A 61 26.76 -17.53 4.10
C LEU A 61 26.90 -18.42 2.86
N LEU A 62 28.00 -19.15 2.77
CA LEU A 62 28.23 -20.11 1.69
C LEU A 62 27.39 -21.36 1.91
N GLN A 63 26.74 -21.90 0.88
CA GLN A 63 25.89 -23.10 1.05
C GLN A 63 26.67 -24.43 1.03
N ASN A 64 27.97 -24.41 0.74
CA ASN A 64 28.78 -25.63 0.66
C ASN A 64 30.20 -25.44 1.23
N TYR A 65 30.30 -25.31 2.55
CA TYR A 65 31.54 -25.00 3.29
C TYR A 65 32.73 -25.93 3.00
N SER A 66 32.50 -27.15 2.53
CA SER A 66 33.57 -28.12 2.22
C SER A 66 34.45 -27.74 1.02
N ARG A 67 34.08 -26.70 0.26
CA ARG A 67 34.75 -26.30 -0.99
C ARG A 67 35.31 -24.87 -0.99
N PHE A 68 35.29 -24.18 0.14
CA PHE A 68 35.70 -22.77 0.20
C PHE A 68 36.47 -22.46 1.49
N SER A 69 37.42 -21.54 1.39
CA SER A 69 37.97 -20.80 2.53
C SER A 69 37.38 -19.39 2.53
N ALA A 70 36.93 -18.88 3.67
CA ALA A 70 36.25 -17.59 3.76
C ALA A 70 36.92 -16.67 4.80
N THR A 71 37.13 -15.41 4.44
CA THR A 71 37.57 -14.35 5.35
C THR A 71 36.60 -13.18 5.28
N LYS A 72 36.39 -12.50 6.41
CA LYS A 72 35.43 -11.40 6.54
C LYS A 72 36.11 -10.15 7.10
N ASP A 73 36.01 -9.05 6.37
CA ASP A 73 36.29 -7.73 6.89
C ASP A 73 34.95 -7.07 7.28
N THR A 74 34.69 -7.07 8.59
CA THR A 74 33.45 -6.53 9.16
C THR A 74 33.36 -5.01 9.13
N ILE A 75 34.49 -4.29 8.96
CA ILE A 75 34.52 -2.82 8.99
C ILE A 75 34.06 -2.27 7.64
N ASN A 76 34.52 -2.89 6.54
CA ASN A 76 34.22 -2.44 5.18
C ASN A 76 33.06 -3.19 4.50
N ASN A 77 32.38 -4.09 5.23
CA ASN A 77 31.36 -5.01 4.68
C ASN A 77 31.86 -5.82 3.47
N ILE A 78 33.14 -6.24 3.51
CA ILE A 78 33.78 -7.02 2.46
C ILE A 78 33.87 -8.48 2.89
N PHE A 79 33.45 -9.36 1.98
CA PHE A 79 33.48 -10.80 2.15
C PHE A 79 34.34 -11.40 1.03
N THR A 80 35.38 -12.14 1.42
CA THR A 80 36.30 -12.78 0.47
C THR A 80 36.20 -14.29 0.61
N PHE A 81 36.06 -14.98 -0.52
CA PHE A 81 35.99 -16.42 -0.60
C PHE A 81 37.07 -16.92 -1.56
N ILE A 82 37.81 -17.94 -1.17
CA ILE A 82 38.75 -18.67 -2.02
C ILE A 82 38.14 -20.03 -2.30
N ILE A 83 37.98 -20.35 -3.59
CA ILE A 83 37.47 -21.64 -4.03
C ILE A 83 38.59 -22.68 -3.88
N VAL A 84 38.36 -23.81 -3.21
CA VAL A 84 39.43 -24.81 -2.99
C VAL A 84 39.45 -25.93 -4.03
N LYS A 85 38.41 -26.06 -4.86
CA LYS A 85 38.26 -27.04 -5.94
C LYS A 85 37.47 -26.44 -7.09
N ASP A 86 37.70 -26.89 -8.32
CA ASP A 86 36.90 -26.48 -9.47
C ASP A 86 35.38 -26.59 -9.20
N VAL A 87 34.65 -25.54 -9.60
CA VAL A 87 33.19 -25.47 -9.49
C VAL A 87 32.59 -24.92 -10.77
N ASP A 88 31.45 -25.46 -11.19
CA ASP A 88 30.71 -24.96 -12.36
C ASP A 88 29.82 -23.77 -12.02
N GLU A 89 29.45 -23.63 -10.74
CA GLU A 89 28.71 -22.51 -10.21
C GLU A 89 29.03 -22.26 -8.73
N VAL A 90 28.84 -21.03 -8.29
CA VAL A 90 28.96 -20.65 -6.87
C VAL A 90 27.62 -20.16 -6.36
N LYS A 91 27.22 -20.66 -5.19
CA LYS A 91 25.99 -20.27 -4.50
C LYS A 91 26.27 -19.82 -3.08
N PHE A 92 25.76 -18.63 -2.74
CA PHE A 92 25.83 -18.10 -1.39
C PHE A 92 24.55 -17.35 -1.03
N THR A 93 24.37 -17.09 0.25
CA THR A 93 23.23 -16.37 0.80
C THR A 93 23.72 -15.05 1.37
N VAL A 94 23.04 -13.95 1.09
CA VAL A 94 23.25 -12.66 1.75
C VAL A 94 22.10 -12.42 2.73
N GLN A 95 22.40 -11.91 3.93
CA GLN A 95 21.40 -11.64 4.97
C GLN A 95 21.73 -10.35 5.73
N GLY A 96 20.73 -9.49 5.97
CA GLY A 96 20.89 -8.24 6.72
C GLY A 96 21.01 -8.44 8.24
N ARG A 97 21.65 -7.48 8.95
CA ARG A 97 21.73 -7.49 10.43
C ARG A 97 20.61 -6.70 11.13
N HIS A 98 20.10 -5.64 10.50
CA HIS A 98 19.18 -4.69 11.13
C HIS A 98 17.95 -4.53 10.23
N ALA A 99 16.80 -5.00 10.71
CA ALA A 99 15.48 -4.97 10.08
C ALA A 99 15.21 -5.96 8.91
N PRO A 100 14.04 -6.65 8.90
CA PRO A 100 13.65 -7.60 7.85
C PRO A 100 13.28 -6.96 6.49
N ASN A 101 13.29 -5.62 6.38
CA ASN A 101 12.77 -4.89 5.22
C ASN A 101 13.86 -4.23 4.34
N HIS A 102 15.14 -4.33 4.69
CA HIS A 102 16.23 -3.76 3.89
C HIS A 102 17.38 -4.76 3.70
N PRO A 103 17.28 -5.69 2.73
CA PRO A 103 18.37 -6.60 2.42
C PRO A 103 19.58 -5.79 1.92
N PRO A 104 20.80 -6.05 2.42
CA PRO A 104 21.98 -5.33 1.96
C PRO A 104 22.25 -5.64 0.48
N TYR A 105 22.50 -4.62 -0.33
CA TYR A 105 22.72 -4.76 -1.76
C TYR A 105 24.20 -5.02 -2.07
N ILE A 106 24.45 -5.90 -3.05
CA ILE A 106 25.81 -6.08 -3.60
C ILE A 106 26.13 -4.88 -4.47
N ILE A 107 27.15 -4.12 -4.09
CA ILE A 107 27.63 -2.95 -4.84
C ILE A 107 28.91 -3.23 -5.63
N SER A 108 29.62 -4.31 -5.32
CA SER A 108 30.79 -4.76 -6.05
C SER A 108 30.95 -6.27 -5.90
N LEU A 109 31.25 -6.95 -7.01
CA LEU A 109 31.54 -8.38 -7.04
C LEU A 109 32.73 -8.60 -7.96
N LYS A 110 33.88 -8.91 -7.35
CA LYS A 110 35.13 -9.18 -8.08
C LYS A 110 35.43 -10.67 -8.11
N ILE A 111 35.86 -11.15 -9.26
CA ILE A 111 36.39 -12.50 -9.45
C ILE A 111 37.82 -12.32 -9.95
N ASP A 112 38.79 -12.85 -9.21
CA ASP A 112 40.22 -12.73 -9.50
C ASP A 112 40.65 -11.27 -9.75
N GLY A 113 40.11 -10.36 -8.94
CA GLY A 113 40.37 -8.92 -9.03
C GLY A 113 39.59 -8.16 -10.11
N VAL A 114 38.91 -8.86 -11.02
CA VAL A 114 38.12 -8.23 -12.10
C VAL A 114 36.71 -7.90 -11.61
N GLU A 115 36.27 -6.66 -11.80
CA GLU A 115 34.90 -6.24 -11.47
C GLU A 115 33.88 -6.87 -12.42
N ASN A 116 32.98 -7.69 -11.86
CA ASN A 116 31.93 -8.38 -12.61
C ASN A 116 30.55 -7.70 -12.41
N CYS A 117 30.42 -6.72 -11.51
CA CYS A 117 29.19 -5.97 -11.26
C CYS A 117 29.41 -4.45 -11.41
N LYS A 118 29.64 -3.98 -12.66
CA LYS A 118 29.94 -2.56 -12.94
C LYS A 118 28.78 -1.62 -12.64
N GLU A 119 27.55 -2.09 -12.89
CA GLU A 119 26.31 -1.37 -12.66
C GLU A 119 25.40 -2.22 -11.76
N PRO A 120 25.60 -2.18 -10.43
CA PRO A 120 24.72 -2.87 -9.50
C PRO A 120 23.32 -2.26 -9.55
N ASP A 121 22.32 -3.10 -9.79
CA ASP A 121 20.93 -2.68 -9.68
C ASP A 121 20.58 -2.57 -8.18
N ARG A 122 20.36 -1.35 -7.67
CA ARG A 122 19.98 -1.11 -6.27
C ARG A 122 18.46 -1.17 -6.03
N THR A 123 17.69 -1.50 -7.06
CA THR A 123 16.23 -1.57 -7.04
C THR A 123 15.70 -2.99 -7.17
N TYR A 124 16.56 -3.98 -7.38
CA TYR A 124 16.09 -5.34 -7.69
C TYR A 124 15.33 -6.03 -6.56
N PHE A 125 15.54 -5.63 -5.29
CA PHE A 125 14.72 -6.10 -4.17
C PHE A 125 13.54 -5.21 -3.80
N GLN A 126 13.45 -3.99 -4.34
CA GLN A 126 12.21 -3.21 -4.26
C GLN A 126 11.03 -3.93 -4.94
N LYS A 127 11.23 -5.04 -5.65
CA LYS A 127 10.14 -5.87 -6.17
C LYS A 127 9.68 -6.96 -5.20
N PHE A 128 10.42 -7.22 -4.12
CA PHE A 128 10.22 -8.39 -3.24
C PHE A 128 10.09 -8.07 -1.74
N THR A 129 10.75 -7.02 -1.22
CA THR A 129 10.42 -6.43 0.11
C THR A 129 9.04 -5.77 0.11
N ILE A 130 8.61 -5.47 -1.08
CA ILE A 130 7.38 -4.85 -1.48
C ILE A 130 6.37 -5.98 -1.67
N GLY A 131 5.40 -6.07 -0.76
CA GLY A 131 4.06 -6.53 -1.13
C GLY A 131 3.34 -5.50 -2.02
N VAL A 132 4.07 -4.64 -2.73
CA VAL A 132 3.55 -3.74 -3.76
C VAL A 132 3.25 -4.61 -4.96
N VAL A 133 1.96 -4.94 -5.08
CA VAL A 133 1.13 -4.40 -6.17
C VAL A 133 2.05 -4.02 -7.32
N LYS A 134 2.35 -4.98 -8.20
CA LYS A 134 3.13 -4.69 -9.40
C LYS A 134 2.57 -3.41 -9.98
N LEU A 135 3.43 -2.40 -10.11
CA LEU A 135 3.20 -1.19 -10.90
C LEU A 135 2.96 -1.63 -12.35
N TYR A 136 1.82 -2.26 -12.60
CA TYR A 136 1.31 -2.48 -13.92
C TYR A 136 0.32 -1.35 -14.15
N GLU A 137 0.68 -0.51 -15.10
CA GLU A 137 -0.22 0.36 -15.83
C GLU A 137 -1.37 -0.43 -16.50
N ASN A 138 -1.34 -1.77 -16.42
CA ASN A 138 -2.43 -2.65 -16.81
C ASN A 138 -3.41 -2.83 -15.66
N ALA A 139 -4.62 -2.30 -15.85
CA ALA A 139 -5.73 -2.57 -14.96
C ALA A 139 -6.35 -3.95 -15.25
N PRO A 140 -7.02 -4.56 -14.27
CA PRO A 140 -6.91 -4.31 -12.82
C PRO A 140 -5.90 -5.24 -12.12
N ASP A 141 -5.25 -4.73 -11.06
CA ASP A 141 -4.21 -5.43 -10.30
C ASP A 141 -4.74 -6.71 -9.62
N LYS A 142 -3.95 -7.79 -9.60
CA LYS A 142 -4.31 -9.09 -9.00
C LYS A 142 -4.25 -9.11 -7.45
N PHE A 143 -3.62 -8.15 -6.80
CA PHE A 143 -3.22 -8.24 -5.38
C PHE A 143 -3.88 -7.22 -4.45
N CYS A 144 -4.55 -6.20 -4.97
CA CYS A 144 -5.26 -5.18 -4.20
C CYS A 144 -6.69 -4.99 -4.72
N GLY A 145 -7.55 -4.37 -3.90
CA GLY A 145 -8.90 -3.96 -4.28
C GLY A 145 -9.90 -5.09 -4.55
N ARG A 146 -9.47 -6.35 -4.53
CA ARG A 146 -10.28 -7.51 -4.95
C ARG A 146 -10.95 -8.20 -3.78
N ARG A 147 -12.18 -7.78 -3.43
CA ARG A 147 -12.93 -8.41 -2.33
C ARG A 147 -13.19 -9.90 -2.60
N ARG A 148 -13.07 -10.73 -1.55
CA ARG A 148 -13.33 -12.18 -1.60
C ARG A 148 -14.77 -12.57 -1.30
N ILE A 149 -15.46 -11.77 -0.48
CA ILE A 149 -16.83 -12.06 -0.11
C ILE A 149 -17.77 -11.44 -1.14
N ASN A 150 -18.62 -12.26 -1.74
CA ASN A 150 -19.63 -11.80 -2.68
C ASN A 150 -21.01 -11.76 -2.04
N HIS A 151 -21.53 -10.54 -1.84
CA HIS A 151 -22.87 -10.30 -1.32
C HIS A 151 -23.94 -10.14 -2.42
N ARG A 152 -23.72 -10.70 -3.64
CA ARG A 152 -24.55 -10.58 -4.87
C ARG A 152 -26.08 -10.79 -4.72
N TYR A 153 -26.59 -11.20 -3.56
CA TYR A 153 -27.99 -11.52 -3.30
C TYR A 153 -28.68 -10.64 -2.24
N THR A 154 -28.17 -9.45 -1.92
CA THR A 154 -28.91 -8.50 -1.08
C THR A 154 -29.04 -7.13 -1.70
N GLU A 155 -30.28 -6.68 -1.67
CA GLU A 155 -30.94 -5.59 -2.39
C GLU A 155 -30.24 -4.22 -2.31
N LEU A 156 -30.39 -3.46 -3.40
CA LEU A 156 -30.04 -2.05 -3.51
C LEU A 156 -31.04 -1.20 -2.73
N ILE A 157 -30.59 -0.37 -1.77
CA ILE A 157 -31.44 0.62 -1.11
C ILE A 157 -30.67 1.96 -0.96
N VAL A 158 -31.40 3.05 -1.19
CA VAL A 158 -30.96 4.45 -1.36
C VAL A 158 -30.80 5.17 0.00
N SER A 159 -29.90 6.17 0.07
CA SER A 159 -29.60 7.03 1.25
C SER A 159 -28.72 6.38 2.34
N GLY A 160 -27.42 6.21 2.04
CA GLY A 160 -26.44 5.60 2.96
C GLY A 160 -26.73 4.13 3.24
N SER A 161 -26.17 3.22 2.43
CA SER A 161 -26.47 1.79 2.57
C SER A 161 -25.79 1.20 3.80
N ALA A 162 -26.55 0.41 4.56
CA ALA A 162 -25.97 -0.52 5.51
C ALA A 162 -25.01 -1.45 4.76
N THR A 163 -23.77 -1.56 5.23
CA THR A 163 -22.80 -2.47 4.62
C THR A 163 -22.95 -3.86 5.21
N LYS A 164 -22.17 -4.80 4.69
CA LYS A 164 -21.98 -6.10 5.32
C LYS A 164 -20.53 -6.33 5.72
N ALA A 165 -20.33 -7.21 6.70
CA ALA A 165 -19.01 -7.65 7.09
C ALA A 165 -18.21 -8.14 5.85
N GLY A 166 -16.99 -7.59 5.69
CA GLY A 166 -16.08 -7.91 4.60
C GLY A 166 -16.41 -7.32 3.24
N GLU A 167 -17.41 -6.43 3.14
CA GLU A 167 -17.73 -5.74 1.89
C GLU A 167 -16.64 -4.72 1.48
N TYR A 168 -16.04 -4.07 2.48
CA TYR A 168 -14.97 -3.07 2.32
C TYR A 168 -13.73 -3.47 3.16
N PRO A 169 -13.02 -4.54 2.77
CA PRO A 169 -11.97 -5.16 3.61
C PRO A 169 -10.71 -4.29 3.78
N TYR A 170 -10.64 -3.18 3.05
CA TYR A 170 -9.57 -2.19 3.13
C TYR A 170 -9.85 -1.06 4.12
N HIS A 171 -11.10 -0.90 4.59
CA HIS A 171 -11.43 0.20 5.48
C HIS A 171 -10.80 -0.02 6.86
N ALA A 172 -10.17 1.04 7.37
CA ALA A 172 -9.47 1.03 8.64
C ALA A 172 -10.09 2.04 9.60
N ALA A 173 -10.26 1.66 10.86
CA ALA A 173 -10.61 2.58 11.92
C ALA A 173 -9.33 3.11 12.59
N ILE A 174 -9.14 4.43 12.60
CA ILE A 174 -8.02 5.06 13.29
C ILE A 174 -8.51 5.49 14.67
N LEU A 175 -7.90 4.89 15.68
CA LEU A 175 -8.12 5.24 17.07
C LEU A 175 -6.95 6.07 17.59
N ARG A 176 -7.27 7.09 18.40
CA ARG A 176 -6.29 7.92 19.09
C ARG A 176 -6.49 7.84 20.59
N LEU A 177 -5.39 7.74 21.34
CA LEU A 177 -5.38 7.84 22.78
C LEU A 177 -5.77 9.26 23.19
N GLN A 178 -6.89 9.38 23.92
CA GLN A 178 -7.35 10.63 24.50
C GLN A 178 -7.55 10.42 26.00
N LYS A 179 -6.75 11.13 26.80
CA LYS A 179 -6.62 10.92 28.25
C LYS A 179 -6.17 9.48 28.56
N PHE A 180 -7.10 8.57 28.84
CA PHE A 180 -6.83 7.18 29.21
C PHE A 180 -7.59 6.16 28.35
N THR A 181 -8.26 6.62 27.28
CA THR A 181 -9.09 5.75 26.43
C THR A 181 -8.76 5.93 24.96
N MET A 182 -8.67 4.83 24.22
CA MET A 182 -8.62 4.85 22.76
C MET A 182 -9.98 5.24 22.21
N LYS A 183 -10.02 6.28 21.37
CA LYS A 183 -11.25 6.75 20.72
C LYS A 183 -11.09 6.76 19.22
N TYR A 184 -12.12 6.34 18.50
CA TYR A 184 -12.21 6.53 17.06
C TYR A 184 -12.12 8.03 16.73
N VAL A 185 -11.25 8.39 15.80
CA VAL A 185 -11.07 9.78 15.36
C VAL A 185 -11.29 9.96 13.86
N CYS A 186 -10.91 8.97 13.06
CA CYS A 186 -10.98 9.03 11.61
C CYS A 186 -11.06 7.64 10.99
N GLY A 187 -11.48 7.60 9.73
CA GLY A 187 -11.27 6.47 8.84
C GLY A 187 -9.86 6.47 8.24
N GLY A 188 -9.53 5.35 7.63
CA GLY A 188 -8.31 5.16 6.84
C GLY A 188 -8.50 4.04 5.84
N THR A 189 -7.48 3.84 5.01
CA THR A 189 -7.50 2.80 3.98
C THR A 189 -6.21 1.99 4.02
N LEU A 190 -6.32 0.68 4.23
CA LEU A 190 -5.19 -0.24 4.10
C LEU A 190 -4.78 -0.29 2.62
N ILE A 191 -3.54 0.06 2.33
CA ILE A 191 -2.98 0.09 0.95
C ILE A 191 -1.82 -0.89 0.77
N SER A 192 -1.30 -1.44 1.87
CA SER A 192 -0.31 -2.51 1.90
C SER A 192 -0.46 -3.33 3.18
N LYS A 193 0.38 -4.35 3.38
CA LYS A 193 0.44 -5.07 4.66
C LYS A 193 0.85 -4.20 5.85
N TYR A 194 1.52 -3.07 5.62
CA TYR A 194 2.12 -2.25 6.67
C TYR A 194 1.69 -0.79 6.60
N THR A 195 0.81 -0.41 5.69
CA THR A 195 0.54 1.01 5.42
C THR A 195 -0.94 1.27 5.31
N VAL A 196 -1.39 2.25 6.09
CA VAL A 196 -2.72 2.83 6.02
C VAL A 196 -2.61 4.26 5.53
N LEU A 197 -3.38 4.59 4.49
CA LEU A 197 -3.57 5.93 3.96
C LEU A 197 -4.69 6.64 4.71
N THR A 198 -4.49 7.91 5.07
CA THR A 198 -5.50 8.74 5.75
C THR A 198 -5.26 10.23 5.45
N ALA A 199 -6.04 11.11 6.07
CA ALA A 199 -5.89 12.56 5.96
C ALA A 199 -4.83 13.09 6.94
N GLY A 200 -4.14 14.16 6.58
CA GLY A 200 -3.12 14.80 7.42
C GLY A 200 -3.70 15.39 8.70
N HIS A 201 -4.90 15.96 8.64
CA HIS A 201 -5.58 16.51 9.81
C HIS A 201 -5.99 15.44 10.84
N CYS A 202 -6.11 14.17 10.43
CA CYS A 202 -6.41 13.06 11.35
C CYS A 202 -5.23 12.73 12.28
N VAL A 203 -4.02 13.02 11.83
CA VAL A 203 -2.76 12.62 12.49
C VAL A 203 -1.93 13.80 12.98
N SER A 204 -2.48 15.02 12.93
CA SER A 204 -1.81 16.24 13.33
C SER A 204 -2.65 17.07 14.31
N ALA A 205 -1.98 17.98 15.01
CA ALA A 205 -2.61 19.04 15.79
C ALA A 205 -1.89 20.35 15.49
N ASN A 206 -2.63 21.38 15.07
CA ASN A 206 -2.08 22.68 14.66
C ASN A 206 -0.96 22.57 13.61
N GLY A 207 -1.09 21.63 12.66
CA GLY A 207 -0.11 21.38 11.61
C GLY A 207 1.10 20.55 12.03
N VAL A 208 1.21 20.20 13.32
CA VAL A 208 2.31 19.38 13.83
C VAL A 208 1.88 17.93 13.90
N GLN A 209 2.71 17.05 13.35
CA GLN A 209 2.52 15.60 13.42
C GLN A 209 2.45 15.11 14.87
N LEU A 210 1.48 14.25 15.17
CA LEU A 210 1.31 13.63 16.48
C LEU A 210 2.20 12.39 16.64
N ASN A 211 2.54 12.06 17.89
CA ASN A 211 3.39 10.89 18.19
C ASN A 211 2.70 9.57 17.74
N PRO A 212 3.40 8.66 17.03
CA PRO A 212 2.87 7.37 16.60
C PRO A 212 2.22 6.54 17.71
N ASN A 213 2.78 6.56 18.92
CA ASN A 213 2.29 5.78 20.08
C ASN A 213 0.90 6.22 20.56
N LEU A 214 0.39 7.36 20.08
CA LEU A 214 -0.98 7.79 20.34
C LEU A 214 -2.00 7.06 19.47
N PHE A 215 -1.59 6.35 18.43
CA PHE A 215 -2.47 5.76 17.44
C PHE A 215 -2.54 4.23 17.51
N SER A 216 -3.72 3.71 17.25
CA SER A 216 -3.96 2.30 16.93
C SER A 216 -4.87 2.23 15.72
N VAL A 217 -4.61 1.27 14.85
CA VAL A 217 -5.39 0.99 13.65
C VAL A 217 -6.14 -0.32 13.87
N SER A 218 -7.46 -0.29 13.70
CA SER A 218 -8.27 -1.51 13.67
C SER A 218 -8.71 -1.84 12.25
N LEU A 219 -8.45 -3.07 11.81
CA LEU A 219 -8.82 -3.62 10.51
C LEU A 219 -9.86 -4.74 10.69
N GLY A 220 -10.63 -5.04 9.64
CA GLY A 220 -11.61 -6.14 9.66
C GLY A 220 -12.82 -5.87 10.55
N LYS A 221 -13.12 -4.60 10.83
CA LYS A 221 -14.27 -4.16 11.62
C LYS A 221 -15.49 -3.93 10.74
N TYR A 222 -16.64 -4.34 11.26
CA TYR A 222 -17.96 -3.98 10.75
C TYR A 222 -18.71 -3.11 11.76
N THR A 223 -18.60 -3.47 13.04
CA THR A 223 -19.15 -2.69 14.15
C THR A 223 -18.08 -1.76 14.73
N LEU A 224 -18.44 -0.51 15.03
CA LEU A 224 -17.45 0.45 15.56
C LEU A 224 -16.98 0.05 16.96
N VAL A 225 -17.92 -0.22 17.86
CA VAL A 225 -17.64 -0.47 19.29
C VAL A 225 -17.46 -1.96 19.60
N ALA A 226 -18.34 -2.82 19.07
CA ALA A 226 -18.27 -4.25 19.36
C ALA A 226 -17.04 -4.90 18.71
N ARG A 227 -16.61 -6.02 19.30
CA ARG A 227 -15.46 -6.79 18.79
C ARG A 227 -15.95 -7.71 17.68
N ASP A 228 -15.47 -7.48 16.46
CA ASP A 228 -15.69 -8.37 15.32
C ASP A 228 -14.70 -9.54 15.34
N VAL A 229 -15.13 -10.71 14.85
CA VAL A 229 -14.29 -11.93 14.80
C VAL A 229 -13.03 -11.72 13.95
N ALA A 230 -13.12 -10.90 12.91
CA ALA A 230 -12.02 -10.64 11.99
C ALA A 230 -11.11 -9.46 12.39
N LEU A 231 -11.33 -8.88 13.59
CA LEU A 231 -10.59 -7.72 14.08
C LEU A 231 -9.08 -8.00 14.12
N GLN A 232 -8.32 -7.08 13.55
CA GLN A 232 -6.88 -6.97 13.76
C GLN A 232 -6.55 -5.57 14.28
N GLU A 233 -6.04 -5.49 15.51
CA GLU A 233 -5.54 -4.25 16.11
C GLU A 233 -4.04 -4.14 15.85
N LYS A 234 -3.62 -2.98 15.34
CA LYS A 234 -2.27 -2.72 14.87
C LYS A 234 -1.77 -1.41 15.47
N GLU A 235 -0.68 -1.49 16.22
CA GLU A 235 0.07 -0.31 16.64
C GLU A 235 0.68 0.41 15.43
N VAL A 236 0.95 1.70 15.59
CA VAL A 236 1.61 2.54 14.59
C VAL A 236 3.04 2.81 15.05
N TYR A 237 4.04 2.46 14.24
CA TYR A 237 5.45 2.76 14.55
C TYR A 237 5.88 4.12 13.99
N GLU A 238 5.24 4.57 12.91
CA GLU A 238 5.59 5.82 12.23
C GLU A 238 4.34 6.47 11.63
N VAL A 239 4.28 7.79 11.78
CA VAL A 239 3.34 8.67 11.10
C VAL A 239 4.15 9.45 10.07
N ILE A 240 3.66 9.52 8.85
CA ILE A 240 4.25 10.31 7.77
C ILE A 240 3.21 11.32 7.32
N LEU A 241 3.31 12.53 7.86
CA LEU A 241 2.53 13.68 7.41
C LEU A 241 3.18 14.30 6.17
N HIS A 242 2.40 14.68 5.17
CA HIS A 242 2.95 15.35 3.99
C HIS A 242 3.62 16.68 4.36
N ASP A 243 4.85 16.93 3.90
CA ASP A 243 5.65 18.11 4.28
C ASP A 243 4.96 19.45 3.93
N GLY A 244 4.18 19.46 2.86
CA GLY A 244 3.36 20.59 2.45
C GLY A 244 2.04 20.75 3.22
N PHE A 245 1.74 19.92 4.23
CA PHE A 245 0.46 19.98 4.92
C PHE A 245 0.25 21.32 5.62
N ASP A 246 -0.83 22.02 5.27
CA ASP A 246 -1.23 23.27 5.93
C ASP A 246 -2.56 23.05 6.65
N TYR A 247 -2.53 23.08 7.99
CA TYR A 247 -3.71 22.84 8.81
C TYR A 247 -4.81 23.93 8.70
N ARG A 248 -4.49 25.12 8.19
CA ARG A 248 -5.46 26.22 8.06
C ARG A 248 -6.26 26.11 6.77
N THR A 249 -5.57 25.78 5.69
CA THR A 249 -6.17 25.64 4.36
C THR A 249 -6.52 24.20 4.03
N LEU A 250 -6.08 23.25 4.87
CA LEU A 250 -6.05 21.80 4.64
C LEU A 250 -5.27 21.41 3.38
N ASP A 251 -4.30 22.23 2.93
CA ASP A 251 -3.53 21.88 1.71
C ASP A 251 -2.68 20.65 1.97
N ASN A 252 -2.56 19.80 0.95
CA ASN A 252 -1.86 18.52 1.05
C ASN A 252 -2.33 17.68 2.24
N ASP A 253 -3.66 17.61 2.46
CA ASP A 253 -4.30 16.85 3.54
C ASP A 253 -4.26 15.34 3.26
N ILE A 254 -3.07 14.78 3.43
CA ILE A 254 -2.73 13.37 3.24
C ILE A 254 -1.65 12.96 4.23
N ALA A 255 -1.76 11.74 4.75
CA ALA A 255 -0.76 11.13 5.60
C ALA A 255 -0.75 9.59 5.45
N LEU A 256 0.37 8.98 5.84
CA LEU A 256 0.51 7.54 5.98
C LEU A 256 0.72 7.16 7.45
N LEU A 257 0.09 6.07 7.86
CA LEU A 257 0.36 5.38 9.12
C LEU A 257 1.06 4.07 8.81
N LYS A 258 2.26 3.89 9.34
CA LYS A 258 3.02 2.66 9.21
C LYS A 258 2.78 1.75 10.42
N LEU A 259 2.32 0.53 10.15
CA LEU A 259 1.90 -0.44 11.16
C LEU A 259 3.11 -1.18 11.74
N SER A 260 3.16 -1.35 13.06
CA SER A 260 4.25 -2.06 13.77
C SER A 260 4.31 -3.56 13.44
N SER A 261 3.24 -4.14 12.91
CA SER A 261 3.17 -5.54 12.46
C SER A 261 2.32 -5.69 11.20
N GLU A 262 2.56 -6.74 10.41
CA GLU A 262 1.84 -6.95 9.16
C GLU A 262 0.35 -7.20 9.37
N ALA A 263 -0.50 -6.60 8.54
CA ALA A 263 -1.89 -6.98 8.37
C ALA A 263 -1.98 -8.36 7.72
N ILE A 264 -2.70 -9.28 8.36
CA ILE A 264 -2.89 -10.64 7.86
C ILE A 264 -4.05 -10.62 6.88
N PHE A 265 -3.76 -10.70 5.59
CA PHE A 265 -4.80 -10.66 4.57
C PHE A 265 -5.68 -11.90 4.61
N ASN A 266 -6.99 -11.69 4.64
CA ASN A 266 -8.01 -12.72 4.69
C ASN A 266 -9.30 -12.24 3.99
N ASN A 267 -10.45 -12.85 4.27
CA ASN A 267 -11.72 -12.46 3.62
C ASN A 267 -12.25 -11.09 4.05
N TYR A 268 -11.76 -10.55 5.17
CA TYR A 268 -12.24 -9.32 5.82
C TYR A 268 -11.18 -8.22 5.92
N VAL A 269 -9.90 -8.55 5.65
CA VAL A 269 -8.76 -7.62 5.67
C VAL A 269 -7.97 -7.78 4.38
N GLN A 270 -7.99 -6.75 3.53
CA GLN A 270 -7.31 -6.74 2.23
C GLN A 270 -6.98 -5.29 1.86
N PRO A 271 -5.91 -5.02 1.10
CA PRO A 271 -5.56 -3.66 0.73
C PRO A 271 -6.45 -3.17 -0.42
N ALA A 272 -6.69 -1.86 -0.51
CA ALA A 272 -7.20 -1.20 -1.71
C ALA A 272 -6.06 -0.88 -2.69
N CYS A 273 -6.38 -0.72 -3.97
CA CYS A 273 -5.42 -0.24 -4.95
C CYS A 273 -5.29 1.29 -4.91
N ILE A 274 -4.14 1.83 -5.30
CA ILE A 274 -3.95 3.28 -5.47
C ILE A 274 -4.37 3.69 -6.88
N TRP A 275 -5.15 4.77 -7.00
CA TRP A 275 -5.57 5.30 -8.29
C TRP A 275 -4.40 5.77 -9.16
N PHE A 276 -4.53 5.60 -10.48
CA PHE A 276 -3.61 6.14 -11.48
C PHE A 276 -4.38 6.57 -12.74
N ASN A 277 -3.84 7.54 -13.49
CA ASN A 277 -4.57 8.19 -14.58
C ASN A 277 -4.94 7.27 -15.75
N GLY A 278 -4.22 6.17 -15.98
CA GLY A 278 -4.59 5.18 -17.01
C GLY A 278 -5.92 4.46 -16.77
N LEU A 279 -6.51 4.59 -15.57
CA LEU A 279 -7.83 4.02 -15.27
C LEU A 279 -8.99 4.75 -15.95
N TYR A 280 -8.82 6.01 -16.35
CA TYR A 280 -9.88 6.76 -17.03
C TYR A 280 -10.30 6.08 -18.36
N ASP A 281 -9.37 5.41 -19.03
CA ASP A 281 -9.64 4.64 -20.25
C ASP A 281 -10.56 3.43 -20.02
N HIS A 282 -10.64 2.93 -18.78
CA HIS A 282 -11.38 1.73 -18.41
C HIS A 282 -12.80 2.00 -17.90
N ILE A 283 -13.04 3.16 -17.31
CA ILE A 283 -14.35 3.52 -16.72
C ILE A 283 -15.15 4.52 -17.56
N GLY A 284 -14.52 5.12 -18.58
CA GLY A 284 -15.09 6.25 -19.32
C GLY A 284 -15.02 7.55 -18.51
N ALA A 285 -14.84 8.68 -19.20
CA ALA A 285 -14.64 9.99 -18.56
C ALA A 285 -15.92 10.62 -17.96
N TYR A 286 -17.09 10.02 -18.20
CA TYR A 286 -18.40 10.59 -17.85
C TYR A 286 -19.10 9.76 -16.76
N ASP A 287 -19.69 10.43 -15.77
CA ASP A 287 -20.45 9.85 -14.64
C ASP A 287 -19.65 8.93 -13.70
N ILE A 288 -18.42 9.36 -13.36
CA ILE A 288 -17.59 8.67 -12.37
C ILE A 288 -18.24 8.79 -10.98
N LYS A 289 -18.64 7.64 -10.43
CA LYS A 289 -19.15 7.50 -9.06
C LYS A 289 -18.14 6.78 -8.20
N GLY A 290 -17.95 7.30 -6.99
CA GLY A 290 -17.16 6.64 -5.96
C GLY A 290 -17.97 6.35 -4.73
N THR A 291 -17.47 5.42 -3.95
CA THR A 291 -18.03 4.96 -2.69
C THR A 291 -17.17 5.48 -1.54
N VAL A 292 -17.81 6.19 -0.62
CA VAL A 292 -17.25 6.51 0.69
C VAL A 292 -17.79 5.50 1.70
N VAL A 293 -16.96 5.11 2.65
CA VAL A 293 -17.28 4.10 3.66
C VAL A 293 -16.79 4.60 5.01
N GLY A 294 -17.60 4.44 6.05
CA GLY A 294 -17.22 4.85 7.39
C GLY A 294 -18.31 4.70 8.44
N TRP A 295 -17.97 5.14 9.66
CA TRP A 295 -18.86 5.19 10.82
C TRP A 295 -19.19 6.63 11.21
N GLY A 296 -19.05 7.58 10.28
CA GLY A 296 -19.35 8.98 10.52
C GLY A 296 -20.79 9.22 10.98
N PHE A 297 -21.05 10.46 11.35
CA PHE A 297 -22.34 10.88 11.89
C PHE A 297 -23.47 10.52 10.92
N ASP A 298 -24.51 9.90 11.46
CA ASP A 298 -25.74 9.63 10.72
C ASP A 298 -26.84 10.68 11.01
N ASN A 299 -28.07 10.39 10.62
CA ASN A 299 -29.22 11.27 10.82
C ASN A 299 -29.57 11.52 12.30
N THR A 300 -28.91 10.86 13.24
CA THR A 300 -29.01 11.12 14.68
C THR A 300 -27.90 12.03 15.21
N ASP A 301 -27.07 12.61 14.32
CA ASP A 301 -25.91 13.44 14.67
C ASP A 301 -24.90 12.68 15.58
N SER A 302 -24.83 11.35 15.42
CA SER A 302 -23.97 10.47 16.21
C SER A 302 -23.27 9.43 15.34
N LEU A 303 -22.10 8.95 15.78
CA LEU A 303 -21.33 7.93 15.05
C LEU A 303 -22.19 6.67 14.84
N SER A 304 -22.22 6.21 13.60
CA SER A 304 -22.93 4.98 13.27
C SER A 304 -22.31 3.77 13.99
N SER A 305 -23.15 2.91 14.57
CA SER A 305 -22.69 1.69 15.23
C SER A 305 -22.17 0.63 14.25
N GLN A 306 -22.66 0.66 13.01
CA GLN A 306 -22.31 -0.24 11.91
C GLN A 306 -21.71 0.55 10.76
N LEU A 307 -20.82 -0.10 10.01
CA LEU A 307 -20.18 0.53 8.86
C LEU A 307 -21.25 0.81 7.79
N LYS A 308 -21.27 2.05 7.28
CA LYS A 308 -22.17 2.51 6.23
C LYS A 308 -21.38 2.88 4.98
N SER A 309 -22.03 2.85 3.82
CA SER A 309 -21.45 3.34 2.58
C SER A 309 -22.35 4.31 1.84
N ALA A 310 -21.74 5.28 1.17
CA ALA A 310 -22.41 6.29 0.36
C ALA A 310 -21.80 6.32 -1.03
N VAL A 311 -22.62 6.14 -2.06
CA VAL A 311 -22.19 6.29 -3.47
C VAL A 311 -22.52 7.71 -3.91
N MET A 312 -21.52 8.41 -4.44
CA MET A 312 -21.69 9.78 -4.89
C MET A 312 -20.88 10.06 -6.17
N PRO A 313 -21.41 10.90 -7.08
CA PRO A 313 -20.72 11.27 -8.31
C PRO A 313 -19.65 12.33 -8.03
N LEU A 314 -18.59 12.29 -8.82
CA LEU A 314 -17.69 13.44 -8.98
C LEU A 314 -18.49 14.61 -9.54
N VAL A 315 -18.24 15.81 -9.01
CA VAL A 315 -18.81 17.05 -9.52
C VAL A 315 -17.70 18.02 -9.93
N THR A 316 -18.00 18.88 -10.89
CA THR A 316 -17.01 19.86 -11.35
C THR A 316 -16.73 20.89 -10.25
N GLU A 317 -15.51 21.43 -10.23
CA GLU A 317 -15.11 22.49 -9.32
C GLU A 317 -16.07 23.70 -9.38
N ILE A 318 -16.49 24.08 -10.59
CA ILE A 318 -17.47 25.15 -10.82
C ILE A 318 -18.83 24.82 -10.17
N THR A 319 -19.27 23.55 -10.22
CA THR A 319 -20.51 23.12 -9.56
C THR A 319 -20.43 23.32 -8.04
N CYS A 320 -19.31 22.97 -7.41
CA CYS A 320 -19.11 23.18 -5.98
C CYS A 320 -19.08 24.68 -5.65
N ILE A 321 -18.27 25.46 -6.37
CA ILE A 321 -18.15 26.90 -6.17
C ILE A 321 -19.51 27.59 -6.30
N ARG A 322 -20.36 27.17 -7.24
CA ARG A 322 -21.72 27.73 -7.38
C ARG A 322 -22.64 27.40 -6.22
N PHE A 323 -22.41 26.28 -5.52
CA PHE A 323 -23.21 25.90 -4.36
C PHE A 323 -22.92 26.82 -3.16
N ASP A 324 -21.63 27.02 -2.85
CA ASP A 324 -21.20 27.97 -1.82
C ASP A 324 -19.88 28.66 -2.27
N PRO A 325 -19.97 29.87 -2.85
CA PRO A 325 -18.80 30.55 -3.40
C PRO A 325 -17.75 30.89 -2.35
N ILE A 326 -18.15 31.11 -1.09
CA ILE A 326 -17.24 31.52 -0.02
C ILE A 326 -16.45 30.31 0.47
N PHE A 327 -17.12 29.21 0.77
CA PHE A 327 -16.47 28.01 1.26
C PHE A 327 -15.60 27.36 0.18
N TYR A 328 -16.18 27.04 -0.98
CA TYR A 328 -15.50 26.21 -1.98
C TYR A 328 -14.33 26.93 -2.66
N SER A 329 -14.40 28.24 -2.89
CA SER A 329 -13.28 28.99 -3.49
C SER A 329 -12.06 29.09 -2.58
N ASN A 330 -12.24 28.93 -1.26
CA ASN A 330 -11.14 28.94 -0.30
C ASN A 330 -10.48 27.56 -0.13
N VAL A 331 -11.22 26.48 -0.40
CA VAL A 331 -10.75 25.09 -0.19
C VAL A 331 -10.43 24.35 -1.48
N LEU A 332 -10.81 24.84 -2.66
CA LEU A 332 -10.43 24.22 -3.94
C LEU A 332 -9.17 24.89 -4.49
N ASN A 333 -8.21 24.07 -4.93
CA ASN A 333 -6.89 24.54 -5.38
C ASN A 333 -6.24 23.64 -6.44
N GLY A 334 -7.05 22.88 -7.19
CA GLY A 334 -6.58 21.92 -8.17
C GLY A 334 -5.96 20.63 -7.60
N LYS A 335 -5.66 20.56 -6.29
CA LYS A 335 -5.19 19.33 -5.62
C LYS A 335 -6.31 18.53 -4.95
N ARG A 336 -7.54 19.00 -5.12
CA ARG A 336 -8.75 18.48 -4.49
C ARG A 336 -9.87 18.45 -5.50
N PHE A 337 -10.82 17.56 -5.27
CA PHE A 337 -12.06 17.50 -6.03
C PHE A 337 -13.25 17.45 -5.07
N CYS A 338 -14.44 17.72 -5.57
CA CYS A 338 -15.66 17.47 -4.81
C CYS A 338 -16.47 16.33 -5.41
N ALA A 339 -17.19 15.65 -4.51
CA ALA A 339 -18.17 14.66 -4.86
C ALA A 339 -19.35 14.76 -3.90
N GLY A 340 -20.52 14.35 -4.34
CA GLY A 340 -21.71 14.42 -3.51
C GLY A 340 -22.99 14.45 -4.31
N THR A 341 -24.08 14.19 -3.61
CA THR A 341 -25.44 14.34 -4.10
C THR A 341 -26.19 15.29 -3.17
N GLN A 342 -27.00 16.18 -3.72
CA GLN A 342 -27.79 17.14 -2.93
C GLN A 342 -29.11 16.51 -2.45
N ASN A 343 -29.04 15.27 -1.96
CA ASN A 343 -30.20 14.46 -1.58
C ASN A 343 -30.10 13.98 -0.12
N GLY A 344 -29.31 14.67 0.71
CA GLY A 344 -29.02 14.28 2.07
C GLY A 344 -27.98 13.16 2.25
N THR A 345 -27.25 12.76 1.19
CA THR A 345 -26.18 11.76 1.29
C THR A 345 -24.81 12.42 1.15
N ALA A 346 -24.05 12.47 2.24
CA ALA A 346 -22.70 13.04 2.27
C ALA A 346 -21.77 12.25 3.21
N ALA A 347 -20.46 12.46 3.07
CA ALA A 347 -19.52 12.07 4.11
C ALA A 347 -19.64 13.07 5.28
N CYS A 348 -19.57 12.57 6.51
CA CYS A 348 -19.78 13.37 7.69
C CYS A 348 -18.65 13.25 8.72
N ASN A 349 -18.82 13.95 9.85
CA ASN A 349 -17.89 13.90 10.97
C ASN A 349 -17.59 12.46 11.36
N GLY A 350 -16.31 12.07 11.29
CA GLY A 350 -15.85 10.70 11.52
C GLY A 350 -15.53 9.91 10.26
N ASP A 351 -15.98 10.30 9.07
CA ASP A 351 -15.58 9.67 7.80
C ASP A 351 -14.25 10.21 7.25
N SER A 352 -13.76 11.33 7.81
CA SER A 352 -12.46 11.93 7.48
C SER A 352 -11.34 10.89 7.42
N GLY A 353 -10.48 11.00 6.41
CA GLY A 353 -9.39 10.06 6.17
C GLY A 353 -9.82 8.76 5.47
N GLY A 354 -11.11 8.46 5.38
CA GLY A 354 -11.64 7.35 4.59
C GLY A 354 -11.45 7.54 3.09
N ALA A 355 -11.47 6.45 2.32
CA ALA A 355 -11.37 6.50 0.86
C ALA A 355 -12.66 7.00 0.21
N PHE A 356 -12.50 7.81 -0.83
CA PHE A 356 -13.39 7.81 -2.00
C PHE A 356 -12.87 6.75 -2.97
N ALA A 357 -13.50 5.57 -2.96
CA ALA A 357 -13.05 4.41 -3.71
C ALA A 357 -13.90 4.20 -4.98
N ILE A 358 -13.26 3.90 -6.10
CA ILE A 358 -13.93 3.57 -7.37
C ILE A 358 -13.70 2.09 -7.67
N PHE A 359 -14.75 1.37 -8.03
CA PHE A 359 -14.65 0.00 -8.50
C PHE A 359 -14.41 -0.04 -10.00
N VAL A 360 -13.34 -0.71 -10.42
CA VAL A 360 -12.97 -0.88 -11.83
C VAL A 360 -13.12 -2.36 -12.17
N GLN A 361 -13.92 -2.68 -13.18
CA GLN A 361 -14.15 -4.06 -13.62
C GLN A 361 -12.90 -4.62 -14.34
N ASP A 362 -12.72 -5.93 -14.25
CA ASP A 362 -11.71 -6.66 -15.03
C ASP A 362 -12.02 -6.57 -16.52
N ASP A 363 -10.99 -6.43 -17.37
CA ASP A 363 -11.17 -6.54 -18.82
C ASP A 363 -11.65 -7.97 -19.15
N PRO A 364 -12.81 -8.15 -19.79
CA PRO A 364 -13.34 -9.47 -20.12
C PRO A 364 -12.41 -10.32 -21.02
N ASN A 365 -11.48 -9.69 -21.73
CA ASN A 365 -10.50 -10.37 -22.59
C ASN A 365 -9.25 -10.84 -21.85
N THR A 366 -9.09 -10.43 -20.60
CA THR A 366 -7.97 -10.86 -19.76
C THR A 366 -8.34 -12.15 -19.00
N ASN A 367 -7.50 -13.18 -19.08
CA ASN A 367 -7.69 -14.45 -18.39
C ASN A 367 -7.41 -14.33 -16.88
N TYR A 368 -8.18 -13.50 -16.16
CA TYR A 368 -8.19 -13.49 -14.68
C TYR A 368 -9.08 -14.61 -14.10
N LYS A 369 -9.66 -15.46 -14.95
CA LYS A 369 -10.42 -16.66 -14.57
C LYS A 369 -9.53 -17.68 -13.86
N GLY A 370 -9.39 -17.56 -12.55
CA GLY A 370 -8.62 -18.51 -11.75
C GLY A 370 -8.54 -18.24 -10.25
N ILE A 371 -9.23 -17.23 -9.71
CA ILE A 371 -9.24 -16.96 -8.26
C ILE A 371 -10.64 -16.56 -7.82
N ASP A 372 -11.06 -16.97 -6.61
CA ASP A 372 -12.37 -16.74 -5.97
C ASP A 372 -12.69 -15.25 -5.66
N TYR A 373 -12.24 -14.31 -6.49
CA TYR A 373 -12.52 -12.88 -6.35
C TYR A 373 -13.73 -12.49 -7.21
N ILE A 374 -14.29 -11.31 -6.89
CA ILE A 374 -15.20 -10.63 -7.81
C ILE A 374 -14.40 -10.05 -8.98
N ASP A 375 -14.99 -10.06 -10.17
CA ASP A 375 -14.43 -9.49 -11.40
C ASP A 375 -14.31 -7.95 -11.26
N GLY A 376 -13.17 -7.49 -10.77
CA GLY A 376 -12.82 -6.08 -10.60
C GLY A 376 -12.04 -5.77 -9.31
N ALA A 377 -11.54 -4.56 -9.21
CA ALA A 377 -10.79 -4.07 -8.05
C ALA A 377 -11.21 -2.65 -7.63
N TRP A 378 -11.18 -2.39 -6.33
CA TRP A 378 -11.37 -1.07 -5.73
C TRP A 378 -10.09 -0.25 -5.70
N TYR A 379 -10.17 0.99 -6.19
CA TYR A 379 -9.08 1.96 -6.26
C TYR A 379 -9.40 3.20 -5.43
N VAL A 380 -8.46 3.66 -4.60
CA VAL A 380 -8.56 4.88 -3.81
C VAL A 380 -8.28 6.09 -4.71
N ARG A 381 -9.33 6.80 -5.11
CA ARG A 381 -9.26 8.01 -5.94
C ARG A 381 -9.13 9.28 -5.12
N GLY A 382 -9.71 9.30 -3.92
CA GLY A 382 -9.60 10.43 -3.01
C GLY A 382 -9.63 10.03 -1.55
N ILE A 383 -9.33 11.00 -0.68
CA ILE A 383 -9.38 10.87 0.79
C ILE A 383 -10.37 11.91 1.30
N VAL A 384 -11.35 11.51 2.13
CA VAL A 384 -12.31 12.45 2.75
C VAL A 384 -11.53 13.49 3.55
N SER A 385 -11.62 14.76 3.17
CA SER A 385 -10.91 15.86 3.82
C SER A 385 -11.86 16.72 4.65
N VAL A 386 -12.78 17.45 4.00
CA VAL A 386 -13.68 18.39 4.67
C VAL A 386 -15.02 18.51 3.95
N SER A 387 -16.07 18.83 4.68
CA SER A 387 -17.38 19.21 4.14
C SER A 387 -17.87 20.51 4.79
N LEU A 388 -18.75 21.22 4.08
CA LEU A 388 -19.40 22.41 4.62
C LEU A 388 -20.23 22.01 5.84
N ALA A 389 -20.12 22.75 6.94
CA ALA A 389 -20.92 22.49 8.14
C ALA A 389 -22.33 23.11 8.01
N ARG A 390 -23.29 22.60 8.77
CA ARG A 390 -24.60 23.24 8.96
C ARG A 390 -24.44 24.59 9.66
N HIS A 391 -25.42 25.47 9.50
CA HIS A 391 -25.40 26.77 10.17
C HIS A 391 -25.62 26.69 11.68
N ASP A 392 -26.31 25.64 12.15
CA ASP A 392 -26.72 25.46 13.54
C ASP A 392 -25.72 24.68 14.39
N ALA A 393 -24.80 23.92 13.75
CA ALA A 393 -23.86 23.05 14.43
C ALA A 393 -22.60 22.80 13.59
N SER A 394 -21.48 22.49 14.24
CA SER A 394 -20.24 22.04 13.59
C SER A 394 -20.32 20.59 13.09
N ILE A 395 -21.42 20.26 12.43
CA ILE A 395 -21.75 18.97 11.83
C ILE A 395 -21.86 19.17 10.33
N CYS A 396 -21.45 18.18 9.53
CA CYS A 396 -21.55 18.25 8.08
C CYS A 396 -22.97 18.64 7.62
N ASN A 397 -23.05 19.40 6.54
CA ASN A 397 -24.28 19.64 5.81
C ASN A 397 -24.50 18.48 4.82
N PRO A 398 -25.55 17.66 5.01
CA PRO A 398 -25.77 16.47 4.19
C PRO A 398 -26.17 16.78 2.75
N ASP A 399 -26.55 18.03 2.44
CA ASP A 399 -26.85 18.48 1.08
C ASP A 399 -25.67 19.17 0.38
N ALA A 400 -24.55 19.36 1.10
CA ALA A 400 -23.34 19.95 0.55
C ALA A 400 -22.42 18.91 -0.10
N TYR A 401 -21.60 19.35 -1.06
CA TYR A 401 -20.55 18.51 -1.62
C TYR A 401 -19.40 18.32 -0.63
N THR A 402 -18.89 17.10 -0.55
CA THR A 402 -17.69 16.78 0.24
C THR A 402 -16.45 17.05 -0.59
N ILE A 403 -15.41 17.61 0.03
CA ILE A 403 -14.09 17.81 -0.55
C ILE A 403 -13.19 16.63 -0.23
N PHE A 404 -12.47 16.17 -1.25
CA PHE A 404 -11.52 15.07 -1.15
C PHE A 404 -10.14 15.52 -1.61
N THR A 405 -9.11 15.06 -0.92
CA THR A 405 -7.72 15.15 -1.41
C THR A 405 -7.57 14.24 -2.63
N ASP A 406 -7.05 14.77 -3.74
CA ASP A 406 -6.89 14.03 -4.99
C ASP A 406 -5.68 13.09 -4.93
N VAL A 407 -5.90 11.80 -4.65
CA VAL A 407 -4.84 10.79 -4.51
C VAL A 407 -3.99 10.64 -5.78
N ALA A 408 -4.54 10.92 -6.96
CA ALA A 408 -3.80 10.78 -8.21
C ALA A 408 -2.57 11.71 -8.25
N LEU A 409 -2.65 12.87 -7.61
CA LEU A 409 -1.59 13.87 -7.55
C LEU A 409 -0.52 13.58 -6.50
N TYR A 410 -0.81 12.68 -5.55
CA TYR A 410 0.14 12.27 -4.49
C TYR A 410 0.66 10.86 -4.69
N ARG A 411 0.39 10.24 -5.85
CA ARG A 411 0.76 8.85 -6.10
C ARG A 411 2.25 8.59 -5.88
N ASP A 412 3.10 9.43 -6.45
CA ASP A 412 4.55 9.27 -6.33
C ASP A 412 5.01 9.45 -4.88
N TRP A 413 4.47 10.47 -4.18
CA TRP A 413 4.73 10.67 -2.75
C TRP A 413 4.29 9.46 -1.90
N ILE A 414 3.13 8.87 -2.18
CA ILE A 414 2.66 7.66 -1.50
C ILE A 414 3.65 6.52 -1.72
N LEU A 415 4.07 6.29 -2.97
CA LEU A 415 4.95 5.20 -3.34
C LEU A 415 6.36 5.36 -2.74
N ASP A 416 6.90 6.57 -2.76
CA ASP A 416 8.22 6.86 -2.19
C ASP A 416 8.24 6.59 -0.69
N ASN A 417 7.15 6.99 0.00
CA ASN A 417 6.98 6.79 1.44
C ASN A 417 6.41 5.43 1.82
N MET A 418 6.09 4.55 0.87
CA MET A 418 5.66 3.18 1.16
C MET A 418 6.85 2.23 1.43
N ASN A 419 8.04 2.59 0.98
CA ASN A 419 9.27 1.80 1.08
C ASN A 419 9.85 1.73 2.50
#